data_AF-A0A7C7H0L9-F1
#
_entry.id   AF-A0A7C7H0L9-F1
#
_cell.length_a   1.000
_cell.length_b   1.000
_cell.length_c   1.000
_cell.angle_alpha   90.00
_cell.angle_beta   90.00
_cell.angle_gamma   90.00
#
_symmetry.space_group_name_H-M   'P 1'
#
loop_
_entity.id
_entity.type
_entity.pdbx_description
1 polymer ?
#
loop_
_entity_poly.entity_id
_entity_poly.type
_entity_poly.pdbx_seq_one_letter_code
_entity_poly.pdbx_strand_id
1 'polypeptide(L)'
;MFFAKLHPLLVHFPIGLLVSGTLFELYGNFRGEKIVAKAGSFNIKFGFWCSIPVAVVGFLGLISLELKDEVKPFIANHLLFTLSTIVIFFFVILLSRFKDKTWGKALYHFLLMIGLFTVLNAGFYGGELVHRFNLPAGTEN
;
A
#
# COMPACT_ATOMS: atom_id res chain seq x y z
N MET A 1 7.20 -14.02 -16.27
CA MET A 1 7.00 -14.91 -15.09
C MET A 1 7.86 -14.62 -13.86
N PHE A 2 9.19 -14.43 -13.93
CA PHE A 2 10.04 -14.23 -12.72
C PHE A 2 9.53 -13.11 -11.79
N PHE A 3 9.32 -11.91 -12.31
CA PHE A 3 8.83 -10.77 -11.52
C PHE A 3 7.44 -11.00 -10.92
N ALA A 4 6.57 -11.73 -11.62
CA ALA A 4 5.25 -12.08 -11.12
C ALA A 4 5.29 -13.06 -9.92
N LYS A 5 6.33 -13.92 -9.84
CA LYS A 5 6.58 -14.77 -8.66
C LYS A 5 7.24 -14.00 -7.53
N LEU A 6 8.09 -13.03 -7.87
CA LEU A 6 8.81 -12.22 -6.90
C LEU A 6 7.92 -11.19 -6.19
N HIS A 7 6.98 -10.57 -6.93
CA HIS A 7 6.15 -9.48 -6.41
C HIS A 7 5.40 -9.83 -5.11
N PRO A 8 4.66 -10.97 -5.00
CA PRO A 8 3.96 -11.34 -3.77
C PRO A 8 4.88 -11.52 -2.56
N LEU A 9 6.16 -11.86 -2.76
CA LEU A 9 7.13 -11.98 -1.67
C LEU A 9 7.52 -10.60 -1.14
N LEU A 10 7.67 -9.61 -2.04
CA LEU A 10 8.15 -8.28 -1.70
C LEU A 10 7.08 -7.36 -1.11
N VAL A 11 5.79 -7.53 -1.47
CA VAL A 11 4.71 -6.61 -1.06
C VAL A 11 4.46 -6.59 0.45
N HIS A 12 4.73 -7.69 1.15
CA HIS A 12 4.45 -7.80 2.59
C HIS A 12 5.20 -6.75 3.41
N PHE A 13 6.44 -6.42 3.02
CA PHE A 13 7.27 -5.47 3.75
C PHE A 13 6.71 -4.03 3.72
N PRO A 14 6.52 -3.38 2.56
CA PRO A 14 5.90 -2.05 2.52
C PRO A 14 4.46 -2.06 3.06
N ILE A 15 3.67 -3.12 2.86
CA ILE A 15 2.32 -3.21 3.46
C ILE A 15 2.40 -3.16 4.99
N GLY A 16 3.25 -4.00 5.59
CA GLY A 16 3.44 -4.02 7.05
C GLY A 16 3.91 -2.67 7.59
N LEU A 17 4.84 -2.00 6.90
CA LEU A 17 5.31 -0.67 7.27
C LEU A 17 4.23 0.40 7.16
N LEU A 18 3.47 0.45 6.06
CA LEU A 18 2.42 1.45 5.88
C LEU A 18 1.26 1.26 6.86
N VAL A 19 0.84 0.01 7.10
CA VAL A 19 -0.23 -0.32 8.05
C VAL A 19 0.20 -0.01 9.48
N SER A 20 1.31 -0.58 9.95
CA SER A 20 1.82 -0.31 11.30
C SER A 20 2.17 1.16 11.50
N GLY A 21 2.75 1.79 10.49
CA GLY A 21 3.10 3.21 10.52
C GLY A 21 1.89 4.10 10.72
N THR A 22 0.80 3.81 10.00
CA THR A 22 -0.47 4.54 10.15
C THR A 22 -1.09 4.31 11.53
N LEU A 23 -1.12 3.07 12.01
CA LEU A 23 -1.67 2.76 13.34
C LEU A 23 -0.88 3.44 14.46
N PHE A 24 0.46 3.39 14.41
CA PHE A 24 1.33 4.04 15.38
C PHE A 24 1.20 5.56 15.34
N GLU A 25 1.10 6.15 14.15
CA GLU A 25 0.95 7.60 14.04
C GLU A 25 -0.40 8.09 14.56
N LEU A 26 -1.49 7.38 14.24
CA LEU A 26 -2.82 7.67 14.80
C LEU A 26 -2.82 7.51 16.32
N TYR A 27 -2.42 6.33 16.82
CA TYR A 27 -2.38 6.05 18.25
C TYR A 27 -1.50 7.06 19.01
N GLY A 28 -0.28 7.30 18.54
CA GLY A 28 0.66 8.21 19.19
C GLY A 28 0.14 9.64 19.23
N ASN A 29 -0.51 10.11 18.15
CA ASN A 29 -1.11 11.45 18.13
C ASN A 29 -2.35 11.56 19.04
N PHE A 30 -3.19 10.52 19.11
CA PHE A 30 -4.38 10.51 19.98
C PHE A 30 -4.04 10.37 21.46
N ARG A 31 -3.00 9.61 21.80
CA ARG A 31 -2.55 9.40 23.19
C ARG A 31 -1.51 10.42 23.66
N GLY A 32 -0.99 11.25 22.77
CA GLY A 32 0.11 12.18 23.08
C GLY A 32 1.47 11.48 23.21
N GLU A 33 1.60 10.23 22.78
CA GLU A 33 2.83 9.45 22.83
C GLU A 33 3.74 9.78 21.63
N LYS A 34 4.62 10.78 21.83
CA LYS A 34 5.50 11.31 20.78
C LYS A 34 6.45 10.28 20.17
N ILE A 35 6.92 9.30 20.96
CA ILE A 35 7.83 8.25 20.48
C ILE A 35 7.11 7.32 19.50
N VAL A 36 5.89 6.90 19.85
CA VAL A 36 5.08 6.03 18.99
C VAL A 36 4.69 6.76 17.70
N ALA A 37 4.29 8.03 17.79
CA ALA A 37 3.99 8.83 16.61
C ALA A 37 5.21 8.99 15.68
N LYS A 38 6.41 9.16 16.25
CA LYS A 38 7.67 9.27 15.49
C LYS A 38 8.02 7.95 14.80
N ALA A 39 7.84 6.81 15.48
CA ALA A 39 7.99 5.49 14.87
C ALA A 39 7.00 5.29 13.71
N GLY A 40 5.75 5.71 13.90
CA GLY A 40 4.73 5.69 12.86
C GLY A 40 5.14 6.48 11.61
N SER A 41 5.58 7.73 11.80
CA SER A 41 6.03 8.59 10.70
C SER A 41 7.25 8.03 9.97
N PHE A 42 8.17 7.39 10.70
CA PHE A 42 9.32 6.70 10.10
C PHE A 42 8.85 5.53 9.22
N ASN A 43 7.99 4.64 9.74
CA ASN A 43 7.46 3.50 9.01
C ASN A 43 6.72 3.92 7.75
N ILE A 44 5.91 4.99 7.80
CA ILE A 44 5.22 5.51 6.61
C ILE A 44 6.20 5.94 5.53
N LYS A 45 7.22 6.73 5.88
CA LYS A 45 8.22 7.21 4.91
C LYS A 45 9.00 6.05 4.32
N PHE A 46 9.44 5.12 5.16
CA PHE A 46 10.22 3.97 4.70
C PHE A 46 9.37 3.02 3.85
N GLY A 47 8.15 2.72 4.29
CA GLY A 47 7.18 1.92 3.54
C GLY A 47 6.83 2.53 2.19
N PHE A 48 6.65 3.85 2.11
CA PHE A 48 6.46 4.57 0.85
C PHE A 48 7.64 4.35 -0.11
N TRP A 49 8.87 4.57 0.34
CA TRP A 49 10.06 4.37 -0.51
C TRP A 49 10.25 2.92 -0.92
N CYS A 50 9.97 1.95 -0.05
CA CYS A 50 9.97 0.53 -0.40
C CYS A 50 8.86 0.15 -1.38
N SER A 51 7.72 0.85 -1.38
CA SER A 51 6.61 0.56 -2.29
C SER A 51 6.95 0.86 -3.76
N ILE A 52 7.83 1.83 -4.03
CA ILE A 52 8.20 2.23 -5.39
C ILE A 52 8.87 1.08 -6.18
N PRO A 53 9.99 0.47 -5.73
CA PRO A 53 10.59 -0.64 -6.45
C PRO A 53 9.65 -1.86 -6.50
N VAL A 54 8.83 -2.09 -5.47
CA VAL A 54 7.85 -3.20 -5.46
C VAL A 54 6.75 -3.00 -6.51
N ALA A 55 6.30 -1.77 -6.71
CA ALA A 55 5.34 -1.42 -7.76
C ALA A 55 5.94 -1.63 -9.15
N VAL A 56 7.22 -1.29 -9.35
CA VAL A 56 7.94 -1.60 -10.61
C VAL A 56 8.00 -3.10 -10.84
N VAL A 57 8.38 -3.90 -9.83
CA VAL A 57 8.38 -5.36 -9.92
C VAL A 57 6.99 -5.92 -10.23
N GLY A 58 5.94 -5.37 -9.60
CA GLY A 58 4.55 -5.75 -9.88
C GLY A 58 4.12 -5.44 -11.31
N PHE A 59 4.47 -4.26 -11.82
CA PHE A 59 4.19 -3.87 -13.21
C PHE A 59 4.92 -4.76 -14.22
N LEU A 60 6.22 -5.04 -14.00
CA LEU A 60 6.99 -5.99 -14.81
C LEU A 60 6.40 -7.41 -14.75
N GLY A 61 5.86 -7.80 -13.59
CA GLY A 61 5.10 -9.04 -13.42
C GLY A 61 3.86 -9.07 -14.30
N LEU A 62 3.04 -8.01 -14.23
CA LEU A 62 1.78 -7.88 -14.95
C LEU A 62 1.95 -7.98 -16.47
N ILE A 63 2.91 -7.25 -17.06
CA ILE A 63 3.15 -7.28 -18.52
C ILE A 63 3.70 -8.64 -19.00
N SER A 64 4.13 -9.50 -18.08
CA SER A 64 4.68 -10.83 -18.39
C SER A 64 3.66 -11.97 -18.27
N LEU A 65 2.39 -11.64 -18.02
CA LEU A 65 1.29 -12.58 -17.82
C LEU A 65 0.27 -12.48 -18.96
N GLU A 66 -0.24 -13.63 -19.39
CA GLU A 66 -1.44 -13.70 -20.22
C GLU A 66 -2.67 -13.75 -19.29
N LEU A 67 -3.59 -12.80 -19.47
CA LEU A 67 -4.70 -12.57 -18.55
C LEU A 67 -6.02 -13.08 -19.12
N LYS A 68 -6.65 -14.00 -18.39
CA LYS A 68 -8.04 -14.41 -18.62
C LYS A 68 -9.00 -13.27 -18.30
N ASP A 69 -10.12 -13.17 -19.01
CA ASP A 69 -11.10 -12.08 -18.85
C ASP A 69 -11.67 -12.00 -17.42
N GLU A 70 -11.86 -13.14 -16.77
CA GLU A 70 -12.36 -13.24 -15.39
C GLU A 70 -11.44 -12.58 -14.34
N VAL A 71 -10.13 -12.49 -14.63
CA VAL A 71 -9.11 -11.97 -13.70
C VAL A 71 -8.96 -10.45 -13.84
N LYS A 72 -9.29 -9.90 -15.02
CA LYS A 72 -9.08 -8.48 -15.35
C LYS A 72 -9.70 -7.50 -14.34
N PRO A 73 -10.94 -7.70 -13.82
CA PRO A 73 -11.52 -6.80 -12.83
C PRO A 73 -10.73 -6.78 -11.51
N PHE A 74 -10.20 -7.92 -11.06
CA PHE A 74 -9.41 -8.01 -9.83
C PHE A 74 -8.05 -7.32 -9.99
N ILE A 75 -7.41 -7.48 -11.14
CA ILE A 75 -6.17 -6.76 -11.47
C ILE A 75 -6.43 -5.25 -11.53
N ALA A 76 -7.52 -4.82 -12.18
CA ALA A 76 -7.86 -3.41 -12.27
C ALA A 76 -8.06 -2.78 -10.88
N ASN A 77 -8.82 -3.45 -10.00
CA ASN A 77 -9.01 -3.00 -8.61
C ASN A 77 -7.69 -3.01 -7.83
N HIS A 78 -6.88 -4.07 -7.96
CA HIS A 78 -5.56 -4.14 -7.32
C HIS A 78 -4.67 -2.97 -7.75
N LEU A 79 -4.62 -2.65 -9.05
CA LEU A 79 -3.89 -1.50 -9.59
C LEU A 79 -4.43 -0.18 -9.04
N LEU A 80 -5.75 0.01 -9.06
CA LEU A 80 -6.41 1.22 -8.57
C LEU A 80 -6.02 1.48 -7.10
N PHE A 81 -6.15 0.47 -6.24
CA PHE A 81 -5.83 0.61 -4.82
C PHE A 81 -4.32 0.76 -4.56
N THR A 82 -3.47 0.08 -5.33
CA THR A 82 -2.01 0.22 -5.21
C THR A 82 -1.54 1.62 -5.60
N LEU A 83 -2.00 2.15 -6.73
CA LEU A 83 -1.67 3.51 -7.17
C LEU A 83 -2.25 4.56 -6.22
N SER A 84 -3.50 4.37 -5.79
CA SER A 84 -4.13 5.25 -4.78
C SER A 84 -3.31 5.27 -3.50
N THR A 85 -2.84 4.11 -3.02
CA THR A 85 -1.98 3.99 -1.84
C THR A 85 -0.71 4.83 -1.99
N ILE A 86 0.01 4.70 -3.10
CA ILE A 86 1.24 5.46 -3.36
C ILE A 86 0.94 6.96 -3.37
N VAL A 87 -0.08 7.39 -4.10
CA VAL A 87 -0.46 8.82 -4.21
C VAL A 87 -0.88 9.39 -2.86
N ILE A 88 -1.72 8.68 -2.11
CA ILE A 88 -2.21 9.15 -0.80
C ILE A 88 -1.05 9.25 0.18
N PHE A 89 -0.19 8.23 0.30
CA PHE A 89 0.94 8.29 1.23
C PHE A 89 1.99 9.32 0.81
N PHE A 90 2.15 9.60 -0.49
CA PHE A 90 2.92 10.75 -0.95
C PHE A 90 2.36 12.06 -0.40
N PHE A 91 1.03 12.28 -0.49
CA PHE A 91 0.39 13.47 0.08
C PHE A 91 0.44 13.51 1.61
N VAL A 92 0.34 12.37 2.31
CA VAL A 92 0.56 12.28 3.76
C VAL A 92 1.96 12.79 4.10
N ILE A 93 2.99 12.33 3.38
CA ILE A 93 4.38 12.77 3.59
C ILE A 93 4.51 14.27 3.29
N LEU A 94 3.90 14.78 2.22
CA LEU A 94 3.96 16.21 1.87
C LEU A 94 3.26 17.08 2.93
N LEU A 95 2.05 16.69 3.34
CA LEU A 95 1.24 17.41 4.32
C LEU A 95 1.77 17.30 5.75
N SER A 96 2.68 16.36 6.01
CA SER A 96 3.36 16.29 7.31
C SER A 96 4.11 17.57 7.69
N ARG A 97 4.43 18.43 6.69
CA ARG A 97 5.06 19.74 6.87
C ARG A 97 4.10 20.86 7.30
N PHE A 98 2.79 20.63 7.21
CA PHE A 98 1.75 21.64 7.49
C PHE A 98 0.90 21.31 8.72
N LYS A 99 1.40 20.44 9.60
CA LYS A 99 0.68 19.96 10.81
C LYS A 99 0.39 21.05 11.85
N ASP A 100 1.06 22.19 11.76
CA ASP A 100 0.89 23.32 12.70
C ASP A 100 -0.43 24.08 12.48
N LYS A 101 -1.08 23.89 11.32
CA LYS A 101 -2.39 24.47 11.01
C LYS A 101 -3.50 23.47 11.34
N THR A 102 -4.59 23.91 11.97
CA THR A 102 -5.71 23.04 12.39
C THR A 102 -6.33 22.28 11.20
N TRP A 103 -6.53 22.96 10.07
CA TRP A 103 -7.03 22.33 8.84
C TRP A 103 -6.04 21.30 8.27
N GLY A 104 -4.74 21.61 8.32
CA GLY A 104 -3.67 20.73 7.84
C GLY A 104 -3.59 19.45 8.67
N LYS A 105 -3.76 19.57 10.00
CA LYS A 105 -3.86 18.43 10.90
C LYS A 105 -5.07 17.55 10.62
N ALA A 106 -6.25 18.14 10.39
CA ALA A 106 -7.46 17.37 10.08
C ALA A 106 -7.31 16.61 8.75
N LEU A 107 -6.88 17.30 7.68
CA LEU A 107 -6.64 16.70 6.37
C LEU A 107 -5.58 15.60 6.43
N TYR A 108 -4.52 15.80 7.21
CA TYR A 108 -3.47 14.82 7.41
C TYR A 108 -4.00 13.51 8.01
N HIS A 109 -4.79 13.57 9.08
CA HIS A 109 -5.37 12.37 9.70
C HIS A 109 -6.42 11.70 8.81
N PHE A 110 -7.18 12.50 8.07
CA PHE A 110 -8.12 11.98 7.08
C PHE A 110 -7.41 11.17 5.99
N LEU A 111 -6.32 11.71 5.42
CA LEU A 111 -5.53 10.99 4.42
C LEU A 111 -4.82 9.76 4.98
N LEU A 112 -4.40 9.75 6.26
CA LEU A 112 -3.92 8.52 6.90
C LEU A 112 -4.99 7.42 6.90
N MET A 113 -6.23 7.76 7.26
CA MET A 113 -7.33 6.79 7.26
C MET A 113 -7.65 6.27 5.85
N ILE A 114 -7.66 7.16 4.85
CA ILE A 114 -7.84 6.74 3.45
C ILE A 114 -6.66 5.87 3.00
N GLY A 115 -5.42 6.24 3.32
CA GLY A 115 -4.23 5.47 2.95
C GLY A 115 -4.24 4.06 3.58
N LEU A 116 -4.68 3.95 4.84
CA LEU A 116 -4.90 2.66 5.49
C LEU A 116 -5.97 1.84 4.76
N PHE A 117 -7.09 2.45 4.40
CA PHE A 117 -8.13 1.79 3.64
C PHE A 117 -7.62 1.29 2.28
N THR A 118 -6.88 2.11 1.53
CA THR A 118 -6.39 1.72 0.21
C THR A 118 -5.33 0.63 0.27
N VAL A 119 -4.41 0.66 1.24
CA VAL A 119 -3.36 -0.38 1.35
C VAL A 119 -3.94 -1.74 1.73
N LEU A 120 -4.96 -1.75 2.60
CA LEU A 120 -5.67 -2.99 2.95
C LEU A 120 -6.42 -3.57 1.76
N ASN A 121 -7.10 -2.73 0.97
CA ASN A 121 -7.78 -3.19 -0.24
C ASN A 121 -6.79 -3.64 -1.32
N ALA A 122 -5.65 -2.95 -1.49
CA ALA A 122 -4.59 -3.40 -2.39
C ALA A 122 -4.09 -4.81 -2.01
N GLY A 123 -3.88 -5.04 -0.71
CA GLY A 123 -3.52 -6.35 -0.17
C GLY A 123 -4.62 -7.41 -0.39
N PHE A 124 -5.89 -7.07 -0.17
CA PHE A 124 -7.02 -7.97 -0.41
C PHE A 124 -7.10 -8.44 -1.87
N TYR A 125 -7.15 -7.51 -2.82
CA TYR A 125 -7.21 -7.87 -4.24
C TYR A 125 -5.93 -8.60 -4.70
N GLY A 126 -4.76 -8.23 -4.17
CA GLY A 126 -3.51 -8.95 -4.43
C GLY A 126 -3.56 -10.40 -3.92
N GLY A 127 -4.13 -10.61 -2.74
CA GLY A 127 -4.36 -11.94 -2.15
C GLY A 127 -5.33 -12.78 -2.99
N GLU A 128 -6.45 -12.20 -3.45
CA GLU A 128 -7.39 -12.90 -4.34
C GLU A 128 -6.70 -13.36 -5.65
N LEU A 129 -5.83 -12.54 -6.24
CA LEU A 129 -5.07 -12.93 -7.44
C LEU A 129 -4.20 -14.17 -7.20
N VAL A 130 -3.58 -14.26 -6.03
CA VAL A 130 -2.71 -15.40 -5.66
C VAL A 130 -3.54 -16.62 -5.25
N HIS A 131 -4.52 -16.46 -4.38
CA HIS A 131 -5.22 -17.57 -3.72
C HIS A 131 -6.42 -18.09 -4.51
N ARG A 132 -7.17 -17.22 -5.20
CA ARG A 132 -8.36 -17.60 -5.96
C ARG A 132 -8.02 -17.91 -7.42
N PHE A 133 -7.14 -17.11 -8.02
CA PHE A 133 -6.81 -17.23 -9.45
C PHE A 133 -5.46 -17.92 -9.71
N ASN A 134 -4.75 -18.35 -8.66
CA ASN A 134 -3.47 -19.07 -8.73
C ASN A 134 -2.40 -18.34 -9.53
N LEU A 135 -2.42 -17.01 -9.60
CA LEU A 135 -1.37 -16.26 -10.28
C LEU A 135 -0.05 -16.31 -9.48
N PRO A 136 1.11 -16.43 -10.16
CA PRO A 136 1.30 -16.42 -11.62
C PRO A 136 1.31 -17.81 -12.28
N ALA A 137 0.99 -18.89 -11.56
CA ALA A 137 0.98 -20.25 -12.11
C ALA A 137 -0.22 -20.49 -13.05
N GLY A 138 -1.33 -19.77 -12.85
CA GLY A 138 -2.58 -19.95 -13.59
C GLY A 138 -3.36 -21.19 -13.11
N THR A 139 -4.63 -21.28 -13.49
CA THR A 139 -5.40 -22.52 -13.36
C THR A 139 -5.01 -23.46 -14.50
N GLU A 140 -3.97 -24.27 -14.28
CA GLU A 140 -3.82 -25.52 -15.02
C GLU A 140 -4.95 -26.46 -14.57
N ASN A 141 -6.01 -26.52 -15.38
CA ASN A 141 -6.97 -27.61 -15.51
C ASN A 141 -7.70 -27.42 -16.84
#